data_AF-A0A3D1ACV8-F1
#
_entry.id   AF-A0A3D1ACV8-F1
#
_cell.length_a   1.000
_cell.length_b   1.000
_cell.length_c   1.000
_cell.angle_alpha   90.00
_cell.angle_beta   90.00
_cell.angle_gamma   90.00
#
_symmetry.space_group_name_H-M   'P 1'
#
loop_
_entity.id
_entity.type
_entity.pdbx_description
1 polymer ?
#
loop_
_entity_poly.entity_id
_entity_poly.type
_entity_poly.pdbx_seq_one_letter_code
_entity_poly.pdbx_strand_id
1 'polypeptide(L)'
;MILGFKTRYPEWMTKKGWETFFEDKINVGIKIHTIRKGHRFKPGDKIHAATGVRTKNYRCFKEMECVSVQNIELSPSGKFYPLMRIDNNFVYGDAFNMLIKNDGFDQMRDFAEWFNLKDELFIGQVIHWTDFSYSTEILSNMEGMLKEGDLVSVSGELTGYGELIGYITDINKKHELIIVQYTAESSIIANMDKGICGKAHFFRKLTIYK
;
A
#
# COMPACT_ATOMS: atom_id res chain seq x y z
N MET A 1 -25.30 -1.91 -10.04
CA MET A 1 -24.89 -0.85 -9.10
C MET A 1 -23.97 0.13 -9.80
N ILE A 2 -24.14 1.44 -9.62
CA ILE A 2 -23.27 2.45 -10.23
C ILE A 2 -21.96 2.57 -9.43
N LEU A 3 -20.83 2.44 -10.12
CA LEU A 3 -19.49 2.62 -9.55
C LEU A 3 -18.81 3.83 -10.20
N GLY A 4 -18.77 4.94 -9.46
CA GLY A 4 -18.28 6.22 -9.97
C GLY A 4 -16.75 6.34 -9.93
N PHE A 5 -16.14 6.64 -11.07
CA PHE A 5 -14.72 6.95 -11.20
C PHE A 5 -14.51 8.45 -11.46
N LYS A 6 -13.50 9.03 -10.81
CA LYS A 6 -13.08 10.40 -11.11
C LYS A 6 -12.17 10.38 -12.32
N THR A 7 -12.35 11.37 -13.19
CA THR A 7 -11.48 11.59 -14.36
C THR A 7 -10.26 12.43 -14.02
N ARG A 8 -10.31 13.18 -12.91
CA ARG A 8 -9.22 14.03 -12.44
C ARG A 8 -8.98 13.86 -10.94
N TYR A 9 -7.74 14.05 -10.51
CA TYR A 9 -7.38 14.07 -9.10
C TYR A 9 -8.01 15.28 -8.37
N PRO A 10 -8.50 15.07 -7.14
CA PRO A 10 -9.20 16.11 -6.37
C PRO A 10 -8.27 17.24 -5.89
N GLU A 11 -8.89 18.35 -5.48
CA GLU A 11 -8.21 19.62 -5.12
C GLU A 11 -7.22 19.52 -3.97
N TRP A 12 -7.39 18.56 -3.06
CA TRP A 12 -6.53 18.39 -1.89
C TRP A 12 -5.26 17.57 -2.17
N MET A 13 -5.10 17.01 -3.36
CA MET A 13 -3.93 16.21 -3.73
C MET A 13 -2.85 17.07 -4.40
N THR A 14 -1.60 16.62 -4.30
CA THR A 14 -0.46 17.25 -4.98
C THR A 14 -0.69 17.29 -6.51
N LYS A 15 -1.28 16.22 -7.06
CA LYS A 15 -1.64 16.10 -8.49
C LYS A 15 -2.99 16.69 -8.86
N LYS A 16 -3.56 17.61 -8.07
CA LYS A 16 -4.89 18.19 -8.34
C LYS A 16 -5.10 18.58 -9.81
N GLY A 17 -6.25 18.23 -10.35
CA GLY A 17 -6.62 18.52 -11.74
C GLY A 17 -5.96 17.64 -12.80
N TRP A 18 -4.93 16.87 -12.48
CA TRP A 18 -4.32 15.92 -13.41
C TRP A 18 -5.27 14.75 -13.68
N GLU A 19 -5.15 14.14 -14.86
CA GLU A 19 -6.00 13.03 -15.27
C GLU A 19 -5.64 11.74 -14.54
N THR A 20 -6.65 10.96 -14.16
CA THR A 20 -6.47 9.68 -13.46
C THR A 20 -6.29 8.51 -14.44
N PHE A 21 -6.80 8.67 -15.67
CA PHE A 21 -6.86 7.63 -16.70
C PHE A 21 -7.50 6.31 -16.22
N PHE A 22 -8.38 6.35 -15.22
CA PHE A 22 -8.96 5.11 -14.66
C PHE A 22 -9.80 4.34 -15.68
N GLU A 23 -10.55 5.02 -16.55
CA GLU A 23 -11.31 4.36 -17.62
C GLU A 23 -10.39 3.61 -18.57
N ASP A 24 -9.33 4.27 -19.07
CA ASP A 24 -8.36 3.64 -19.96
C ASP A 24 -7.68 2.45 -19.28
N LYS A 25 -7.23 2.62 -18.03
CA LYS A 25 -6.61 1.55 -17.22
C LYS A 25 -7.56 0.37 -16.99
N ILE A 26 -8.86 0.59 -16.83
CA ILE A 26 -9.87 -0.49 -16.73
C ILE A 26 -10.07 -1.18 -18.08
N ASN A 27 -10.05 -0.43 -19.18
CA ASN A 27 -10.27 -0.96 -20.52
C ASN A 27 -9.10 -1.83 -21.00
N VAL A 28 -7.86 -1.44 -20.67
CA VAL A 28 -6.65 -2.22 -21.01
C VAL A 28 -6.28 -3.28 -19.97
N GLY A 29 -7.05 -3.41 -18.88
CA GLY A 29 -6.86 -4.45 -17.87
C GLY A 29 -5.75 -4.19 -16.85
N ILE A 30 -5.24 -2.97 -16.74
CA ILE A 30 -4.28 -2.58 -15.68
C ILE A 30 -5.00 -2.44 -14.34
N LYS A 31 -6.15 -1.75 -14.34
CA LYS A 31 -6.99 -1.59 -13.16
C LYS A 31 -8.00 -2.73 -13.13
N ILE A 32 -7.82 -3.67 -12.21
CA ILE A 32 -8.58 -4.93 -12.14
C ILE A 32 -9.52 -5.01 -10.94
N HIS A 33 -9.43 -4.05 -10.03
CA HIS A 33 -10.33 -3.91 -8.89
C HIS A 33 -10.42 -2.44 -8.45
N THR A 34 -11.25 -2.16 -7.44
CA THR A 34 -11.18 -0.88 -6.74
C THR A 34 -11.50 -0.94 -5.26
N ILE A 35 -10.90 -0.04 -4.49
CA ILE A 35 -11.15 0.07 -3.05
C ILE A 35 -12.25 1.09 -2.76
N ARG A 36 -13.25 0.71 -1.96
CA ARG A 36 -14.38 1.58 -1.58
C ARG A 36 -14.72 1.45 -0.10
N LYS A 37 -15.09 2.57 0.53
CA LYS A 37 -15.53 2.60 1.94
C LYS A 37 -16.86 1.84 2.11
N GLY A 38 -16.98 1.12 3.23
CA GLY A 38 -18.15 0.32 3.60
C GLY A 38 -18.26 -1.01 2.84
N HIS A 39 -19.34 -1.75 3.13
CA HIS A 39 -19.54 -3.13 2.67
C HIS A 39 -20.79 -3.27 1.81
N ARG A 40 -20.81 -2.60 0.65
CA ARG A 40 -22.02 -2.49 -0.19
C ARG A 40 -22.09 -3.50 -1.32
N PHE A 41 -20.94 -4.02 -1.79
CA PHE A 41 -20.87 -4.93 -2.92
C PHE A 41 -20.80 -6.38 -2.43
N LYS A 42 -21.36 -7.28 -3.22
CA LYS A 42 -21.24 -8.74 -3.08
C LYS A 42 -20.99 -9.40 -4.43
N PRO A 43 -20.40 -10.61 -4.46
CA PRO A 43 -20.25 -11.39 -5.69
C PRO A 43 -21.57 -11.52 -6.46
N GLY A 44 -21.51 -11.39 -7.79
CA GLY A 44 -22.65 -11.40 -8.70
C GLY A 44 -23.32 -10.04 -8.92
N ASP A 45 -23.00 -8.99 -8.14
CA ASP A 45 -23.54 -7.66 -8.38
C ASP A 45 -23.07 -7.10 -9.74
N LYS A 46 -24.00 -6.66 -10.59
CA LYS A 46 -23.64 -5.92 -11.81
C LYS A 46 -23.01 -4.57 -11.48
N ILE A 47 -21.91 -4.23 -12.12
CA ILE A 47 -21.16 -2.98 -11.95
C ILE A 47 -21.35 -2.13 -13.21
N HIS A 48 -21.93 -0.95 -13.06
CA HIS A 48 -21.98 0.07 -14.12
C HIS A 48 -20.87 1.09 -13.83
N ALA A 49 -19.70 0.90 -14.44
CA ALA A 49 -18.57 1.78 -14.27
C ALA A 49 -18.84 3.09 -15.02
N ALA A 50 -18.84 4.21 -14.28
CA ALA A 50 -19.30 5.48 -14.81
C ALA A 50 -18.46 6.67 -14.37
N THR A 51 -18.39 7.69 -15.21
CA THR A 51 -17.87 9.02 -14.88
C THR A 51 -19.03 10.01 -14.75
N GLY A 52 -18.80 11.16 -14.11
CA GLY A 52 -19.82 12.22 -14.02
C GLY A 52 -21.07 11.81 -13.23
N VAL A 53 -20.94 10.87 -12.29
CA VAL A 53 -22.06 10.42 -11.46
C VAL A 53 -22.68 11.60 -10.71
N ARG A 54 -24.01 11.75 -10.83
CA ARG A 54 -24.82 12.89 -10.32
C ARG A 54 -24.53 14.24 -10.99
N THR A 55 -24.02 14.23 -12.21
CA THR A 55 -23.87 15.45 -13.04
C THR A 55 -24.54 15.26 -14.40
N LYS A 56 -24.70 16.36 -15.15
CA LYS A 56 -25.18 16.31 -16.55
C LYS A 56 -24.23 15.55 -17.48
N ASN A 57 -22.97 15.38 -17.08
CA ASN A 57 -21.93 14.68 -17.84
C ASN A 57 -21.82 13.20 -17.41
N TYR A 58 -22.91 12.62 -16.91
CA TYR A 58 -22.96 11.20 -16.57
C TYR A 58 -22.73 10.35 -17.82
N ARG A 59 -21.81 9.40 -17.72
CA ARG A 59 -21.54 8.42 -18.77
C ARG A 59 -21.14 7.09 -18.13
N CYS A 60 -21.93 6.04 -18.37
CA CYS A 60 -21.49 4.67 -18.17
C CYS A 60 -20.55 4.30 -19.31
N PHE A 61 -19.34 3.85 -19.00
CA PHE A 61 -18.33 3.50 -20.01
C PHE A 61 -18.06 2.01 -20.08
N LYS A 62 -18.42 1.23 -19.04
CA LYS A 62 -18.25 -0.22 -19.01
C LYS A 62 -19.23 -0.89 -18.06
N GLU A 63 -19.80 -2.00 -18.49
CA GLU A 63 -20.55 -2.91 -17.61
C GLU A 63 -19.69 -4.12 -17.26
N MET A 64 -19.67 -4.48 -15.99
CA MET A 64 -18.88 -5.60 -15.45
C MET A 64 -19.70 -6.33 -14.38
N GLU A 65 -19.14 -7.41 -13.85
CA GLU A 65 -19.70 -8.13 -12.71
C GLU A 65 -18.72 -8.11 -11.56
N CYS A 66 -19.22 -7.94 -10.33
CA CYS A 66 -18.43 -8.13 -9.12
C CYS A 66 -18.16 -9.63 -8.97
N VAL A 67 -16.93 -10.06 -9.22
CA VAL A 67 -16.51 -11.45 -9.12
C VAL A 67 -16.28 -11.83 -7.65
N SER A 68 -15.58 -10.98 -6.91
CA SER A 68 -15.28 -11.21 -5.49
C SER A 68 -15.13 -9.88 -4.74
N VAL A 69 -15.16 -9.96 -3.40
CA VAL A 69 -14.86 -8.84 -2.51
C VAL A 69 -13.90 -9.30 -1.42
N GLN A 70 -12.99 -8.43 -1.01
CA GLN A 70 -12.13 -8.65 0.15
C GLN A 70 -12.24 -7.47 1.11
N ASN A 71 -12.22 -7.73 2.41
CA ASN A 71 -12.28 -6.66 3.40
C ASN A 71 -10.93 -5.95 3.45
N ILE A 72 -10.93 -4.62 3.49
CA ILE A 72 -9.70 -3.83 3.59
C ILE A 72 -9.79 -2.81 4.71
N GLU A 73 -8.71 -2.72 5.47
CA GLU A 73 -8.50 -1.72 6.51
C GLU A 73 -7.26 -0.91 6.18
N LEU A 74 -7.37 0.43 6.21
CA LEU A 74 -6.22 1.34 6.12
C LEU A 74 -6.15 2.17 7.39
N SER A 75 -5.12 1.94 8.19
CA SER A 75 -4.87 2.67 9.43
C SER A 75 -3.85 3.79 9.21
N PRO A 76 -4.09 5.01 9.70
CA PRO A 76 -3.14 6.13 9.64
C PRO A 76 -1.91 5.93 10.53
N SER A 77 -1.88 4.88 11.37
CA SER A 77 -0.82 4.60 12.33
C SER A 77 0.55 4.27 11.73
N GLY A 78 0.70 4.27 10.40
CA GLY A 78 2.00 4.10 9.77
C GLY A 78 2.70 5.45 9.59
N LYS A 79 3.99 5.51 9.95
CA LYS A 79 4.78 6.75 10.01
C LYS A 79 4.86 7.51 8.68
N PHE A 80 4.76 6.82 7.54
CA PHE A 80 4.87 7.42 6.20
C PHE A 80 3.73 7.02 5.24
N TYR A 81 3.08 5.88 5.48
CA TYR A 81 1.98 5.32 4.66
C TYR A 81 1.03 4.57 5.58
N PRO A 82 -0.24 4.38 5.19
CA PRO A 82 -1.14 3.59 6.00
C PRO A 82 -0.66 2.16 6.21
N LEU A 83 -0.86 1.64 7.42
CA LEU A 83 -0.86 0.20 7.63
C LEU A 83 -2.10 -0.38 6.95
N MET A 84 -1.90 -1.41 6.14
CA MET A 84 -2.96 -2.02 5.33
C MET A 84 -3.18 -3.46 5.73
N ARG A 85 -4.45 -3.84 5.85
CA ARG A 85 -4.87 -5.23 6.02
C ARG A 85 -5.88 -5.61 4.96
N ILE A 86 -5.76 -6.82 4.43
CA ILE A 86 -6.79 -7.46 3.60
C ILE A 86 -7.19 -8.77 4.26
N ASP A 87 -8.49 -8.95 4.49
CA ASP A 87 -9.05 -10.12 5.16
C ASP A 87 -8.28 -10.49 6.45
N ASN A 88 -7.97 -9.47 7.26
CA ASN A 88 -7.20 -9.53 8.51
C ASN A 88 -5.70 -9.83 8.39
N ASN A 89 -5.16 -10.01 7.18
CA ASN A 89 -3.73 -10.20 6.95
C ASN A 89 -3.08 -8.87 6.58
N PHE A 90 -1.92 -8.58 7.14
CA PHE A 90 -1.18 -7.38 6.76
C PHE A 90 -0.64 -7.50 5.32
N VAL A 91 -0.58 -6.36 4.64
CA VAL A 91 -0.10 -6.27 3.26
C VAL A 91 1.18 -5.43 3.22
N TYR A 92 2.28 -6.04 2.77
CA TYR A 92 3.59 -5.41 2.70
C TYR A 92 4.25 -5.57 1.32
N GLY A 93 5.38 -4.89 1.13
CA GLY A 93 6.29 -5.11 0.01
C GLY A 93 5.63 -5.00 -1.36
N ASP A 94 5.87 -6.02 -2.20
CA ASP A 94 5.37 -6.05 -3.56
C ASP A 94 3.86 -6.26 -3.66
N ALA A 95 3.23 -6.90 -2.68
CA ALA A 95 1.78 -7.08 -2.64
C ALA A 95 1.08 -5.74 -2.45
N PHE A 96 1.67 -4.88 -1.62
CA PHE A 96 1.21 -3.51 -1.41
C PHE A 96 1.33 -2.69 -2.70
N ASN A 97 2.48 -2.75 -3.38
CA ASN A 97 2.69 -2.08 -4.66
C ASN A 97 1.74 -2.61 -5.76
N MET A 98 1.51 -3.91 -5.78
CA MET A 98 0.60 -4.57 -6.72
C MET A 98 -0.85 -4.14 -6.45
N LEU A 99 -1.29 -4.05 -5.20
CA LEU A 99 -2.61 -3.54 -4.85
C LEU A 99 -2.83 -2.12 -5.34
N ILE A 100 -1.85 -1.24 -5.13
CA ILE A 100 -1.90 0.16 -5.58
C ILE A 100 -2.03 0.24 -7.10
N LYS A 101 -1.19 -0.51 -7.83
CA LYS A 101 -1.22 -0.56 -9.30
C LYS A 101 -2.53 -1.14 -9.83
N ASN A 102 -3.04 -2.20 -9.21
CA ASN A 102 -4.29 -2.86 -9.59
C ASN A 102 -5.52 -2.00 -9.25
N ASP A 103 -5.43 -1.08 -8.29
CA ASP A 103 -6.43 -0.01 -8.06
C ASP A 103 -6.20 1.20 -8.99
N GLY A 104 -5.24 1.13 -9.92
CA GLY A 104 -5.02 2.09 -10.99
C GLY A 104 -4.14 3.29 -10.64
N PHE A 105 -3.48 3.28 -9.48
CA PHE A 105 -2.52 4.32 -9.10
C PHE A 105 -1.12 3.98 -9.57
N ASP A 106 -0.40 4.98 -10.09
CA ASP A 106 0.98 4.77 -10.57
C ASP A 106 2.01 4.82 -9.44
N GLN A 107 1.68 5.54 -8.35
CA GLN A 107 2.58 5.79 -7.23
C GLN A 107 1.84 5.62 -5.89
N MET A 108 2.56 5.07 -4.91
CA MET A 108 2.07 4.92 -3.54
C MET A 108 1.69 6.26 -2.89
N ARG A 109 2.41 7.34 -3.22
CA ARG A 109 2.08 8.68 -2.71
C ARG A 109 0.69 9.12 -3.15
N ASP A 110 0.35 8.93 -4.42
CA ASP A 110 -0.97 9.31 -4.96
C ASP A 110 -2.08 8.50 -4.28
N PHE A 111 -1.84 7.21 -4.03
CA PHE A 111 -2.74 6.36 -3.28
C PHE A 111 -2.96 6.86 -1.85
N ALA A 112 -1.88 7.15 -1.11
CA ALA A 112 -1.98 7.63 0.28
C ALA A 112 -2.72 8.98 0.36
N GLU A 113 -2.38 9.92 -0.52
CA GLU A 113 -3.07 11.22 -0.62
C GLU A 113 -4.54 11.09 -1.03
N TRP A 114 -4.89 10.09 -1.86
CA TRP A 114 -6.26 9.83 -2.29
C TRP A 114 -7.19 9.48 -1.13
N PHE A 115 -6.72 8.60 -0.23
CA PHE A 115 -7.50 8.20 0.94
C PHE A 115 -7.44 9.22 2.08
N ASN A 116 -6.42 10.08 2.11
CA ASN A 116 -6.31 11.22 3.02
C ASN A 116 -6.71 10.86 4.46
N LEU A 117 -6.02 9.86 5.01
CA LEU A 117 -6.29 9.29 6.34
C LEU A 117 -5.78 10.23 7.41
N LYS A 118 -6.50 11.34 7.64
CA LYS A 118 -6.26 12.32 8.70
C LYS A 118 -6.70 11.73 10.04
N ASP A 119 -6.00 10.71 10.51
CA ASP A 119 -6.23 10.00 11.78
C ASP A 119 -7.48 9.10 11.85
N GLU A 120 -8.22 8.95 10.75
CA GLU A 120 -9.35 8.02 10.68
C GLU A 120 -8.95 6.66 10.08
N LEU A 121 -9.41 5.59 10.73
CA LEU A 121 -9.39 4.24 10.16
C LEU A 121 -10.34 4.18 8.95
N PHE A 122 -9.81 3.80 7.80
CA PHE A 122 -10.63 3.44 6.65
C PHE A 122 -11.00 1.97 6.73
N ILE A 123 -12.30 1.67 6.67
CA ILE A 123 -12.82 0.31 6.56
C ILE A 123 -13.67 0.22 5.30
N GLY A 124 -13.39 -0.78 4.47
CA GLY A 124 -14.06 -0.94 3.21
C GLY A 124 -13.85 -2.29 2.55
N GLN A 125 -14.09 -2.32 1.25
CA GLN A 125 -13.93 -3.49 0.41
C GLN A 125 -12.98 -3.19 -0.76
N VAL A 126 -12.15 -4.17 -1.10
CA VAL A 126 -11.60 -4.33 -2.45
C VAL A 126 -12.67 -5.04 -3.28
N ILE A 127 -13.10 -4.42 -4.36
CA ILE A 127 -14.17 -4.91 -5.25
C ILE A 127 -13.52 -5.40 -6.53
N HIS A 128 -13.55 -6.70 -6.77
CA HIS A 128 -12.89 -7.33 -7.91
C HIS A 128 -13.90 -7.59 -9.03
N TRP A 129 -13.49 -7.33 -10.27
CA TRP A 129 -14.20 -7.74 -11.49
C TRP A 129 -13.38 -8.73 -12.32
N THR A 130 -12.41 -9.38 -11.67
CA THR A 130 -11.58 -10.45 -12.19
C THR A 130 -11.46 -11.53 -11.11
N ASP A 131 -10.97 -12.72 -11.46
CA ASP A 131 -10.76 -13.81 -10.49
C ASP A 131 -9.54 -13.58 -9.57
N PHE A 132 -8.80 -12.48 -9.77
CA PHE A 132 -7.65 -12.15 -8.94
C PHE A 132 -8.10 -11.87 -7.49
N SER A 133 -7.41 -12.46 -6.52
CA SER A 133 -7.57 -12.15 -5.09
C SER A 133 -6.21 -12.07 -4.40
N TYR A 134 -6.13 -11.26 -3.35
CA TYR A 134 -4.97 -11.17 -2.47
C TYR A 134 -5.08 -12.27 -1.41
N SER A 135 -4.65 -13.49 -1.77
CA SER A 135 -4.67 -14.64 -0.86
C SER A 135 -3.59 -14.55 0.21
N THR A 136 -3.79 -15.25 1.33
CA THR A 136 -2.77 -15.38 2.39
C THR A 136 -1.45 -15.89 1.82
N GLU A 137 -1.45 -16.75 0.81
CA GLU A 137 -0.22 -17.21 0.15
C GLU A 137 0.51 -16.10 -0.59
N ILE A 138 -0.20 -15.24 -1.34
CA ILE A 138 0.41 -14.07 -2.00
C ILE A 138 0.95 -13.09 -0.94
N LEU A 139 0.23 -12.92 0.16
CA LEU A 139 0.60 -12.02 1.25
C LEU A 139 1.78 -12.57 2.10
N SER A 140 1.82 -13.89 2.34
CA SER A 140 2.84 -14.59 3.13
C SER A 140 4.08 -15.00 2.33
N ASN A 141 3.97 -15.29 1.04
CA ASN A 141 5.13 -15.51 0.19
C ASN A 141 6.00 -14.24 0.03
N MET A 142 5.48 -13.08 0.44
CA MET A 142 6.21 -11.82 0.50
C MET A 142 6.73 -11.46 1.91
N GLU A 143 6.25 -12.14 2.97
CA GLU A 143 6.91 -12.16 4.29
C GLU A 143 8.28 -12.86 4.24
N GLY A 144 8.54 -13.66 3.20
CA GLY A 144 9.82 -14.35 2.98
C GLY A 144 10.89 -13.54 2.25
N MET A 145 10.67 -12.26 1.99
CA MET A 145 11.58 -11.44 1.17
C MET A 145 12.84 -10.99 1.90
N LEU A 146 12.89 -11.10 3.22
CA LEU A 146 14.05 -10.76 4.04
C LEU A 146 14.52 -11.97 4.81
N LYS A 147 15.79 -12.29 4.65
CA LYS A 147 16.51 -13.38 5.31
C LYS A 147 17.73 -12.81 6.00
N GLU A 148 18.19 -13.49 7.04
CA GLU A 148 19.53 -13.25 7.56
C GLU A 148 20.54 -13.35 6.40
N GLY A 149 21.42 -12.36 6.31
CA GLY A 149 22.37 -12.19 5.22
C GLY A 149 21.90 -11.31 4.07
N ASP A 150 20.63 -10.93 3.98
CA ASP A 150 20.17 -10.02 2.93
C ASP A 150 20.74 -8.61 3.14
N LEU A 151 21.17 -7.97 2.05
CA LEU A 151 21.66 -6.59 2.03
C LEU A 151 20.49 -5.62 2.01
N VAL A 152 20.53 -4.64 2.90
CA VAL A 152 19.39 -3.78 3.21
C VAL A 152 19.81 -2.30 3.39
N SER A 153 19.06 -1.36 2.80
CA SER A 153 19.17 0.08 3.06
C SER A 153 18.14 0.56 4.10
N VAL A 154 18.62 1.05 5.24
CA VAL A 154 17.83 1.56 6.35
C VAL A 154 17.78 3.09 6.26
N SER A 155 16.57 3.66 6.22
CA SER A 155 16.34 5.11 6.22
C SER A 155 15.50 5.55 7.42
N GLY A 156 15.78 6.73 8.01
CA GLY A 156 15.01 7.27 9.13
C GLY A 156 15.69 8.42 9.90
N GLU A 157 14.90 9.17 10.66
CA GLU A 157 15.28 10.38 11.42
C GLU A 157 16.36 10.15 12.49
N LEU A 158 16.52 8.92 12.98
CA LEU A 158 17.50 8.58 14.03
C LEU A 158 18.92 8.35 13.50
N THR A 159 19.10 8.26 12.19
CA THR A 159 20.45 8.11 11.64
C THR A 159 21.20 9.44 11.69
N GLY A 160 20.56 10.59 11.47
CA GLY A 160 21.28 11.85 11.26
C GLY A 160 22.29 11.82 10.08
N TYR A 161 22.44 10.68 9.40
CA TYR A 161 23.52 10.32 8.48
C TYR A 161 22.99 9.90 7.09
N GLY A 162 21.67 9.91 6.85
CA GLY A 162 21.08 9.52 5.57
C GLY A 162 20.73 8.02 5.49
N GLU A 163 20.68 7.48 4.28
CA GLU A 163 20.47 6.04 4.06
C GLU A 163 21.70 5.24 4.51
N LEU A 164 21.50 4.24 5.36
CA LEU A 164 22.56 3.35 5.85
C LEU A 164 22.38 1.94 5.25
N ILE A 165 23.44 1.39 4.67
CA ILE A 165 23.42 0.04 4.09
C ILE A 165 23.98 -0.95 5.11
N GLY A 166 23.32 -2.09 5.28
CA GLY A 166 23.74 -3.15 6.18
C GLY A 166 23.22 -4.53 5.77
N TYR A 167 23.60 -5.56 6.50
CA TYR A 167 23.10 -6.92 6.34
C TYR A 167 22.16 -7.27 7.48
N ILE A 168 21.09 -7.99 7.21
CA ILE A 168 20.24 -8.53 8.27
C ILE A 168 21.03 -9.61 9.03
N THR A 169 21.14 -9.49 10.34
CA THR A 169 21.82 -10.48 11.19
C THR A 169 20.86 -11.33 12.01
N ASP A 170 19.63 -10.86 12.22
CA ASP A 170 18.59 -11.60 12.94
C ASP A 170 17.20 -11.09 12.54
N ILE A 171 16.21 -11.99 12.57
CA ILE A 171 14.81 -11.69 12.28
C ILE A 171 13.93 -12.24 13.41
N ASN A 172 13.42 -11.33 14.23
CA ASN A 172 12.46 -11.66 15.26
C ASN A 172 11.03 -11.58 14.71
N LYS A 173 10.54 -12.71 14.21
CA LYS A 173 9.18 -12.84 13.65
C LYS A 173 8.07 -12.55 14.66
N LYS A 174 8.29 -12.84 15.95
CA LYS A 174 7.29 -12.63 17.00
C LYS A 174 7.02 -11.14 17.25
N HIS A 175 8.02 -10.30 17.02
CA HIS A 175 7.97 -8.87 17.30
C HIS A 175 8.10 -7.99 16.05
N GLU A 176 8.13 -8.60 14.86
CA GLU A 176 8.30 -7.92 13.57
C GLU A 176 9.57 -7.03 13.52
N LEU A 177 10.67 -7.54 14.07
CA LEU A 177 11.96 -6.82 14.12
C LEU A 177 13.01 -7.51 13.25
N ILE A 178 13.83 -6.70 12.59
CA ILE A 178 15.09 -7.13 11.99
C ILE A 178 16.24 -6.42 12.70
N ILE A 179 17.34 -7.15 12.91
CA ILE A 179 18.61 -6.58 13.36
C ILE A 179 19.49 -6.43 12.14
N VAL A 180 20.08 -5.25 11.95
CA VAL A 180 20.89 -4.92 10.78
C VAL A 180 22.30 -4.51 11.22
N GLN A 181 23.31 -5.17 10.67
CA GLN A 181 24.72 -4.80 10.81
C GLN A 181 25.17 -3.95 9.61
N TYR A 182 25.51 -2.70 9.84
CA TYR A 182 25.88 -1.77 8.76
C TYR A 182 27.26 -2.06 8.14
N THR A 183 27.43 -1.76 6.85
CA THR A 183 28.62 -2.09 6.05
C THR A 183 29.73 -1.03 6.09
N ALA A 184 29.49 0.15 6.66
CA ALA A 184 30.51 1.20 6.75
C ALA A 184 31.43 0.98 7.97
N GLU A 185 32.73 1.27 7.82
CA GLU A 185 33.76 1.29 8.88
C GLU A 185 33.50 2.31 10.02
N SER A 186 32.27 2.76 10.23
CA SER A 186 31.88 3.63 11.33
C SER A 186 31.17 2.80 12.40
N SER A 187 31.97 2.14 13.25
CA SER A 187 31.51 1.65 14.55
C SER A 187 31.03 2.84 15.39
N ILE A 188 29.72 2.96 15.62
CA ILE A 188 29.18 3.90 16.60
C ILE A 188 29.28 3.25 17.99
N ILE A 189 30.13 3.82 18.85
CA ILE A 189 30.19 3.48 20.27
C ILE A 189 29.20 4.38 21.02
N ALA A 190 28.22 3.77 21.68
CA ALA A 190 27.28 4.44 22.57
C ALA A 190 27.87 4.51 23.99
N ASN A 191 27.95 5.71 24.57
CA ASN A 191 28.46 5.97 25.92
C ASN A 191 27.35 5.74 26.97
N MET A 192 27.66 5.03 28.06
CA MET A 192 26.67 4.59 29.07
C MET A 192 26.08 5.73 29.93
N ASP A 193 26.61 6.95 29.89
CA ASP A 193 26.14 8.04 30.76
C ASP A 193 25.22 9.07 30.08
N LYS A 194 24.97 8.95 28.77
CA LYS A 194 23.97 9.75 28.03
C LYS A 194 23.24 8.84 27.05
N GLY A 195 22.16 8.24 27.56
CA GLY A 195 21.50 7.07 26.99
C GLY A 195 21.32 7.05 25.48
N ILE A 196 21.55 5.87 24.90
CA ILE A 196 20.90 5.43 23.67
C ILE A 196 19.84 4.41 24.08
N CYS A 197 18.61 4.89 24.25
CA CYS A 197 17.44 4.04 24.35
C CYS A 197 16.77 4.03 22.99
N GLY A 198 16.89 2.92 22.26
CA GLY A 198 16.22 2.71 20.99
C GLY A 198 15.59 1.33 20.97
N LYS A 199 14.44 1.18 21.63
CA LYS A 199 13.55 0.04 21.40
C LYS A 199 13.05 0.08 19.96
N ALA A 200 13.13 -1.05 19.26
CA ALA A 200 12.24 -1.50 18.20
C ALA A 200 11.75 -0.41 17.22
N HIS A 201 12.30 -0.37 16.00
CA HIS A 201 11.79 0.52 14.96
C HIS A 201 11.41 -0.23 13.68
N PHE A 202 10.23 0.11 13.18
CA PHE A 202 9.62 -0.35 11.95
C PHE A 202 10.45 0.10 10.74
N PHE A 203 10.82 -0.83 9.86
CA PHE A 203 11.63 -0.54 8.68
C PHE A 203 10.79 -0.46 7.41
N ARG A 204 11.11 0.53 6.56
CA ARG A 204 10.49 0.76 5.24
C ARG A 204 11.51 0.56 4.13
N LYS A 205 11.08 -0.23 3.13
CA LYS A 205 11.57 -0.44 1.76
C LYS A 205 13.08 -0.64 1.57
N LEU A 206 13.40 -1.83 1.09
CA LEU A 206 14.73 -2.26 0.70
C LEU A 206 14.80 -2.41 -0.81
N THR A 207 15.61 -1.57 -1.43
CA THR A 207 16.04 -1.79 -2.81
C THR A 207 17.06 -2.92 -2.78
N ILE A 208 16.66 -4.11 -3.21
CA ILE A 208 17.55 -5.27 -3.36
C ILE A 208 18.42 -5.02 -4.60
N TYR A 209 19.71 -4.82 -4.40
CA TYR A 209 20.68 -4.92 -5.48
C TYR A 209 20.98 -6.41 -5.66
N LYS A 210 20.63 -6.97 -6.84
CA LYS A 210 21.08 -8.30 -7.27
C LYS A 210 22.44 -8.18 -7.95
#